data_AF-A0A8T4E3G8-F1
#
_entry.id   AF-A0A8T4E3G8-F1
#
_cell.length_a   1.000
_cell.length_b   1.000
_cell.length_c   1.000
_cell.angle_alpha   90.00
_cell.angle_beta   90.00
_cell.angle_gamma   90.00
#
_symmetry.space_group_name_H-M   'P 1'
#
loop_
_entity.id
_entity.type
_entity.pdbx_description
1 polymer ?
#
loop_
_entity_poly.entity_id
_entity_poly.type
_entity_poly.pdbx_seq_one_letter_code
_entity_poly.pdbx_strand_id
1 'polypeptide(L)'
;MDLIALLQNTLYFFVASGIIALLIKSLIKLYLDKDLEAYKEKLKQETIRYSKLHEKRADAIEELFEKLVDYKNYAEGVKWAKESNISGKELKEIEENFRIAHRTFLDCLNKKGNLYFGGKTPELLEALHFEIMRTKTHTEAKCKDGKNMDFTSLKNILEDIKNAEKAVANSEKELINEFQTILGVKN
;
A
#
# COMPACT_ATOMS: atom_id res chain seq x y z
N MET A 1 -5.27 81.76 -20.12
CA MET A 1 -4.85 80.37 -19.92
C MET A 1 -4.79 79.74 -21.31
N ASP A 2 -3.64 79.25 -21.75
CA ASP A 2 -3.43 78.84 -23.14
C ASP A 2 -4.11 77.51 -23.43
N LEU A 3 -5.21 77.56 -24.18
CA LEU A 3 -6.02 76.38 -24.54
C LEU A 3 -5.17 75.31 -25.24
N ILE A 4 -4.16 75.74 -26.01
CA ILE A 4 -3.23 74.88 -26.74
C ILE A 4 -2.34 74.08 -25.79
N ALA A 5 -1.81 74.71 -24.74
CA ALA A 5 -0.99 74.04 -23.73
C ALA A 5 -1.81 73.02 -22.92
N LEU A 6 -3.08 73.35 -22.64
CA LEU A 6 -4.00 72.41 -21.99
C LEU A 6 -4.22 71.17 -22.87
N LEU A 7 -4.50 71.37 -24.17
CA LEU A 7 -4.81 70.30 -25.12
C LEU A 7 -3.60 69.37 -25.38
N GLN A 8 -2.39 69.93 -25.44
CA GLN A 8 -1.14 69.16 -25.53
C GLN A 8 -0.91 68.30 -24.29
N ASN A 9 -1.09 68.85 -23.09
CA ASN A 9 -0.93 68.09 -21.84
C ASN A 9 -1.96 66.95 -21.74
N THR A 10 -3.20 67.17 -22.17
CA THR A 10 -4.21 66.11 -22.19
C THR A 10 -3.84 65.01 -23.20
N LEU A 11 -3.32 65.38 -24.38
CA LEU A 11 -2.87 64.42 -25.39
C LEU A 11 -1.69 63.57 -24.88
N TYR A 12 -0.67 64.18 -24.27
CA TYR A 12 0.44 63.47 -23.65
C TYR A 12 -0.02 62.53 -22.54
N PHE A 13 -1.00 62.96 -21.73
CA PHE A 13 -1.59 62.10 -20.70
C PHE A 13 -2.30 60.87 -21.30
N PHE A 14 -3.07 61.04 -22.38
CA PHE A 14 -3.71 59.92 -23.06
C PHE A 14 -2.69 58.94 -23.66
N VAL A 15 -1.66 59.45 -24.33
CA VAL A 15 -0.58 58.60 -24.89
C VAL A 15 0.16 57.85 -23.79
N ALA A 16 0.56 58.54 -22.72
CA ALA A 16 1.25 57.93 -21.59
C ALA A 16 0.36 56.88 -20.88
N SER A 17 -0.92 57.18 -20.67
CA SER A 17 -1.88 56.25 -20.07
C SER A 17 -2.10 55.00 -20.92
N GLY A 18 -2.12 55.12 -22.25
CA GLY A 18 -2.22 54.00 -23.18
C GLY A 18 -1.01 53.08 -23.12
N ILE A 19 0.21 53.65 -23.07
CA ILE A 19 1.45 52.90 -22.92
C ILE A 19 1.47 52.16 -21.56
N ILE A 20 1.09 52.84 -20.47
CA ILE A 20 1.03 52.25 -19.13
C ILE A 20 0.00 51.09 -19.11
N ALA A 21 -1.17 51.27 -19.70
CA ALA A 21 -2.19 50.22 -19.77
C ALA A 21 -1.71 48.99 -20.55
N LEU A 22 -0.98 49.18 -21.64
CA LEU A 22 -0.37 48.07 -22.40
C LEU A 22 0.69 47.33 -21.59
N LEU A 23 1.54 48.06 -20.86
CA LEU A 23 2.56 47.47 -19.99
C LEU A 23 1.94 46.69 -18.83
N ILE A 24 0.93 47.24 -18.15
CA ILE A 24 0.21 46.56 -17.08
C ILE A 24 -0.46 45.29 -17.61
N LYS A 25 -1.14 45.37 -18.77
CA LYS A 25 -1.76 44.21 -19.40
C LYS A 25 -0.74 43.12 -19.76
N SER A 26 0.43 43.52 -20.26
CA SER A 26 1.52 42.60 -20.58
C SER A 26 2.10 41.93 -19.33
N LEU A 27 2.31 42.69 -18.26
CA LEU A 27 2.81 42.18 -16.98
C LEU A 27 1.83 41.22 -16.31
N ILE A 28 0.53 41.55 -16.30
CA ILE A 28 -0.51 40.66 -15.78
C ILE A 28 -0.56 39.35 -16.59
N LYS A 29 -0.51 39.45 -17.93
CA LYS A 29 -0.49 38.27 -18.80
C LYS A 29 0.75 37.40 -18.53
N LEU A 30 1.94 37.99 -18.43
CA LEU A 30 3.18 37.28 -18.14
C LEU A 30 3.14 36.58 -16.77
N TYR A 31 2.55 37.22 -15.76
CA TYR A 31 2.42 36.64 -14.43
C TYR A 31 1.43 35.45 -14.42
N LEU A 32 0.26 35.63 -15.05
CA LEU A 32 -0.74 34.57 -15.20
C LEU A 32 -0.21 33.38 -16.00
N ASP A 33 0.51 33.62 -17.10
CA ASP A 33 1.08 32.55 -17.93
C ASP A 33 2.12 31.74 -17.13
N LYS A 34 2.95 32.40 -16.32
CA LYS A 34 3.92 31.73 -15.42
C LYS A 34 3.26 30.88 -14.34
N ASP A 35 2.24 31.40 -13.67
CA ASP A 35 1.51 30.66 -12.63
C ASP A 35 0.79 29.44 -13.23
N LEU A 36 0.26 29.58 -14.44
CA LEU A 36 -0.44 28.51 -15.15
C LEU A 36 0.55 27.43 -15.61
N GLU A 37 1.75 27.79 -16.07
CA GLU A 37 2.82 26.84 -16.36
C GLU A 37 3.30 26.11 -15.11
N ALA A 38 3.55 26.81 -14.01
CA ALA A 38 3.93 26.20 -12.73
C ALA A 38 2.85 25.23 -12.23
N TYR A 39 1.58 25.59 -12.36
CA TYR A 39 0.47 24.72 -11.97
C TYR A 39 0.35 23.49 -12.87
N LYS A 40 0.53 23.63 -14.20
CA LYS A 40 0.58 22.51 -15.14
C LYS A 40 1.75 21.58 -14.86
N GLU A 41 2.92 22.12 -14.53
CA GLU A 41 4.10 21.34 -14.19
C GLU A 41 3.89 20.58 -12.88
N LYS A 42 3.34 21.22 -11.85
CA LYS A 42 2.95 20.58 -10.59
C LYS A 42 1.94 19.46 -10.82
N LEU A 43 0.90 19.69 -11.62
CA LEU A 43 -0.08 18.67 -11.99
C LEU A 43 0.55 17.49 -12.74
N LYS A 44 1.47 17.74 -13.68
CA LYS A 44 2.22 16.68 -14.37
C LYS A 44 3.06 15.86 -13.41
N GLN A 45 3.80 16.52 -12.51
CA GLN A 45 4.63 15.86 -11.51
C GLN A 45 3.78 15.03 -10.54
N GLU A 46 2.65 15.57 -10.07
CA GLU A 46 1.70 14.85 -9.23
C GLU A 46 1.10 13.66 -9.98
N THR A 47 0.69 13.81 -11.24
CA THR A 47 0.16 12.72 -12.08
C THR A 47 1.17 11.58 -12.23
N ILE A 48 2.43 11.90 -12.52
CA ILE A 48 3.52 10.90 -12.63
C ILE A 48 3.78 10.22 -11.27
N ARG A 49 3.75 10.98 -10.18
CA ARG A 49 3.91 10.44 -8.83
C ARG A 49 2.77 9.49 -8.48
N TYR A 50 1.53 9.85 -8.80
CA TYR A 50 0.36 8.99 -8.59
C TYR A 50 0.45 7.73 -9.46
N SER A 51 0.83 7.82 -10.74
CA SER A 51 0.96 6.65 -11.60
C SER A 51 1.99 5.65 -11.07
N LYS A 52 3.15 6.14 -10.61
CA LYS A 52 4.20 5.29 -10.02
C LYS A 52 3.78 4.69 -8.67
N LEU A 53 3.03 5.43 -7.85
CA LEU A 53 2.51 4.91 -6.59
C LEU A 53 1.43 3.84 -6.82
N HIS A 54 0.55 4.03 -7.82
CA HIS A 54 -0.45 3.03 -8.20
C HIS A 54 0.20 1.75 -8.74
N GLU A 55 1.25 1.86 -9.55
CA GLU A 55 2.05 0.72 -9.99
C GLU A 55 2.66 -0.02 -8.78
N LYS A 56 3.30 0.70 -7.86
CA LYS A 56 3.87 0.11 -6.64
C LYS A 56 2.83 -0.54 -5.72
N ARG A 57 1.60 -0.03 -5.71
CA ARG A 57 0.48 -0.63 -4.99
C ARG A 57 0.01 -1.92 -5.66
N ALA A 58 -0.05 -1.96 -7.00
CA ALA A 58 -0.37 -3.17 -7.73
C ALA A 58 0.68 -4.26 -7.47
N ASP A 59 1.98 -3.92 -7.57
CA ASP A 59 3.09 -4.84 -7.23
C ASP A 59 2.93 -5.40 -5.81
N ALA A 60 2.61 -4.52 -4.84
CA ALA A 60 2.44 -4.92 -3.44
C ALA A 60 1.22 -5.83 -3.22
N ILE A 61 0.11 -5.59 -3.92
CA ILE A 61 -1.09 -6.45 -3.88
C ILE A 61 -0.77 -7.82 -4.49
N GLU A 62 -0.10 -7.85 -5.64
CA GLU A 62 0.33 -9.10 -6.29
C GLU A 62 1.22 -9.92 -5.38
N GLU A 63 2.26 -9.32 -4.80
CA GLU A 63 3.17 -9.99 -3.87
C GLU A 63 2.43 -10.53 -2.62
N LEU A 64 1.48 -9.77 -2.08
CA LEU A 64 0.65 -10.23 -0.95
C LEU A 64 -0.17 -11.47 -1.31
N PHE A 65 -0.78 -11.49 -2.51
CA PHE A 65 -1.53 -12.65 -2.98
C PHE A 65 -0.63 -13.85 -3.26
N GLU A 66 0.53 -13.65 -3.86
CA GLU A 66 1.53 -14.70 -4.08
C GLU A 66 1.90 -15.37 -2.75
N LYS A 67 2.22 -14.58 -1.72
CA LYS A 67 2.59 -15.12 -0.40
C LYS A 67 1.42 -15.76 0.35
N LEU A 68 0.19 -15.29 0.12
CA LEU A 68 -1.00 -15.97 0.63
C LEU A 68 -1.20 -17.34 -0.03
N VAL A 69 -0.96 -17.46 -1.33
CA VAL A 69 -1.05 -18.73 -2.07
C VAL A 69 0.01 -19.70 -1.57
N ASP A 70 1.27 -19.26 -1.44
CA ASP A 70 2.34 -20.08 -0.87
C ASP A 70 1.93 -20.59 0.52
N TYR A 71 1.49 -19.70 1.40
CA TYR A 71 1.02 -20.05 2.74
C TYR A 71 -0.08 -21.13 2.72
N LYS A 72 -1.12 -20.95 1.88
CA LYS A 72 -2.21 -21.92 1.73
C LYS A 72 -1.70 -23.28 1.22
N ASN A 73 -0.84 -23.29 0.21
CA ASN A 73 -0.29 -24.52 -0.36
C ASN A 73 0.52 -25.32 0.67
N TYR A 74 1.37 -24.66 1.44
CA TYR A 74 2.13 -25.34 2.49
C TYR A 74 1.26 -25.76 3.67
N ALA A 75 0.21 -25.00 4.00
CA ALA A 75 -0.78 -25.40 5.01
C ALA A 75 -1.50 -26.70 4.59
N GLU A 76 -1.92 -26.81 3.33
CA GLU A 76 -2.49 -28.03 2.76
C GLU A 76 -1.47 -29.18 2.77
N GLY A 77 -0.19 -28.90 2.49
CA GLY A 77 0.88 -29.89 2.62
C GLY A 77 0.98 -30.49 4.04
N VAL A 78 0.83 -29.67 5.07
CA VAL A 78 0.80 -30.14 6.47
C VAL A 78 -0.45 -30.98 6.77
N LYS A 79 -1.62 -30.58 6.27
CA LYS A 79 -2.86 -31.36 6.41
C LYS A 79 -2.73 -32.73 5.73
N TRP A 80 -2.27 -32.74 4.49
CA TRP A 80 -2.00 -33.94 3.71
C TRP A 80 -1.00 -34.87 4.40
N ALA A 81 0.08 -34.32 4.96
CA ALA A 81 1.09 -35.11 5.69
C ALA A 81 0.49 -35.84 6.88
N LYS A 82 -0.43 -35.19 7.62
CA LYS A 82 -1.17 -35.84 8.70
C LYS A 82 -2.07 -36.95 8.19
N GLU A 83 -2.88 -36.68 7.17
CA GLU A 83 -3.83 -37.65 6.60
C GLU A 83 -3.11 -38.88 6.03
N SER A 84 -1.92 -38.67 5.49
CA SER A 84 -1.08 -39.72 4.92
C SER A 84 -0.15 -40.40 5.94
N ASN A 85 -0.24 -40.06 7.22
CA ASN A 85 0.63 -40.56 8.31
C ASN A 85 2.13 -40.42 8.00
N ILE A 86 2.52 -39.35 7.31
CA ILE A 86 3.93 -39.02 7.02
C ILE A 86 4.66 -38.76 8.34
N SER A 87 5.89 -39.24 8.46
CA SER A 87 6.68 -39.12 9.68
C SER A 87 8.18 -38.99 9.38
N GLY A 88 8.98 -38.76 10.43
CA GLY A 88 10.43 -38.71 10.31
C GLY A 88 10.93 -37.46 9.57
N LYS A 89 11.90 -37.63 8.68
CA LYS A 89 12.58 -36.52 7.99
C LYS A 89 11.64 -35.75 7.06
N GLU A 90 10.75 -36.46 6.37
CA GLU A 90 9.81 -35.88 5.41
C GLU A 90 8.81 -34.94 6.10
N LEU A 91 8.24 -35.36 7.23
CA LEU A 91 7.34 -34.51 8.02
C LEU A 91 8.03 -33.22 8.47
N LYS A 92 9.29 -33.31 8.92
CA LYS A 92 10.06 -32.14 9.36
C LYS A 92 10.30 -31.14 8.23
N GLU A 93 10.51 -31.61 7.01
CA GLU A 93 10.70 -30.75 5.85
C GLU A 93 9.41 -30.02 5.48
N ILE A 94 8.27 -30.71 5.52
CA ILE A 94 6.94 -30.12 5.29
C ILE A 94 6.63 -29.05 6.34
N GLU A 95 6.86 -29.35 7.62
CA GLU A 95 6.66 -28.39 8.72
C GLU A 95 7.55 -27.16 8.60
N GLU A 96 8.81 -27.33 8.22
CA GLU A 96 9.74 -26.19 8.07
C GLU A 96 9.36 -25.31 6.88
N ASN A 97 8.99 -25.90 5.74
CA ASN A 97 8.51 -25.15 4.60
C ASN A 97 7.25 -24.32 4.93
N PHE A 98 6.32 -24.90 5.69
CA PHE A 98 5.16 -24.16 6.19
C PHE A 98 5.56 -22.98 7.09
N ARG A 99 6.52 -23.17 8.01
CA ARG A 99 7.00 -22.09 8.89
C ARG A 99 7.66 -20.96 8.10
N ILE A 100 8.44 -21.28 7.08
CA ILE A 100 9.08 -20.31 6.19
C ILE A 100 8.02 -19.51 5.45
N ALA A 101 7.03 -20.18 4.84
CA ALA A 101 5.95 -19.53 4.12
C ALA A 101 5.11 -18.64 5.05
N HIS A 102 4.75 -19.13 6.23
CA HIS A 102 4.04 -18.38 7.25
C HIS A 102 4.78 -17.11 7.68
N ARG A 103 6.08 -17.21 7.98
CA ARG A 103 6.89 -16.04 8.35
C ARG A 103 6.96 -15.03 7.20
N THR A 104 7.20 -15.51 5.98
CA THR A 104 7.32 -14.66 4.80
C THR A 104 6.01 -13.91 4.52
N PHE A 105 4.87 -14.58 4.70
CA PHE A 105 3.55 -13.96 4.58
C PHE A 105 3.32 -12.87 5.62
N LEU A 106 3.62 -13.13 6.90
CA LEU A 106 3.50 -12.14 7.97
C LEU A 106 4.42 -10.93 7.76
N ASP A 107 5.66 -11.16 7.35
CA ASP A 107 6.61 -10.12 6.99
C ASP A 107 6.07 -9.25 5.84
N CYS A 108 5.45 -9.87 4.83
CA CYS A 108 4.86 -9.16 3.70
C CYS A 108 3.67 -8.31 4.15
N LEU A 109 2.75 -8.86 4.95
CA LEU A 109 1.61 -8.12 5.52
C LEU A 109 2.07 -6.85 6.25
N ASN A 110 3.04 -6.98 7.14
CA ASN A 110 3.51 -5.86 7.96
C ASN A 110 4.29 -4.82 7.11
N LYS A 111 5.23 -5.26 6.28
CA LYS A 111 6.06 -4.34 5.47
C LYS A 111 5.26 -3.61 4.41
N LYS A 112 4.37 -4.31 3.70
CA LYS A 112 3.61 -3.71 2.59
C LYS A 112 2.42 -2.91 3.09
N GLY A 113 1.76 -3.39 4.16
CA GLY A 113 0.60 -2.75 4.79
C GLY A 113 0.84 -1.29 5.10
N ASN A 114 1.95 -1.00 5.78
CA ASN A 114 2.28 0.36 6.23
C ASN A 114 2.92 1.25 5.17
N LEU A 115 3.54 0.65 4.14
CA LEU A 115 4.36 1.41 3.18
C LEU A 115 3.57 1.87 1.94
N TYR A 116 2.68 1.03 1.43
CA TYR A 116 2.03 1.27 0.13
C TYR A 116 0.55 1.64 0.23
N PHE A 117 -0.09 1.32 1.35
CA PHE A 117 -1.53 1.51 1.50
C PHE A 117 -1.85 2.65 2.47
N GLY A 118 -3.01 3.28 2.26
CA GLY A 118 -3.57 4.30 3.15
C GLY A 118 -5.06 4.03 3.37
N GLY A 119 -5.72 4.86 4.17
CA GLY A 119 -7.12 4.63 4.54
C GLY A 119 -7.24 3.42 5.47
N LYS A 120 -8.25 2.56 5.23
CA LYS A 120 -8.57 1.42 6.11
C LYS A 120 -7.73 0.17 5.85
N THR A 121 -7.03 0.09 4.71
CA THR A 121 -6.26 -1.09 4.32
C THR A 121 -5.14 -1.46 5.30
N PRO A 122 -4.33 -0.52 5.82
CA PRO A 122 -3.33 -0.84 6.85
C PRO A 122 -3.95 -1.44 8.12
N GLU A 123 -5.10 -0.91 8.57
CA GLU A 123 -5.82 -1.42 9.75
C GLU A 123 -6.30 -2.86 9.53
N LEU A 124 -6.84 -3.17 8.35
CA LEU A 124 -7.28 -4.52 7.99
C LEU A 124 -6.11 -5.51 7.92
N LEU A 125 -4.97 -5.08 7.37
CA LEU A 125 -3.76 -5.91 7.28
C LEU A 125 -3.10 -6.11 8.64
N GLU A 126 -3.11 -5.09 9.50
CA GLU A 126 -2.63 -5.19 10.88
C GLU A 126 -3.54 -6.10 11.72
N ALA A 127 -4.86 -5.98 11.59
CA ALA A 127 -5.81 -6.87 12.25
C ALA A 127 -5.61 -8.32 11.81
N LEU A 128 -5.45 -8.56 10.50
CA LEU A 128 -5.15 -9.89 9.96
C LEU A 128 -3.82 -10.44 10.51
N HIS A 129 -2.77 -9.62 10.50
CA HIS A 129 -1.48 -9.98 11.08
C HIS A 129 -1.60 -10.35 12.56
N PHE A 130 -2.33 -9.54 13.34
CA PHE A 130 -2.53 -9.77 14.77
C PHE A 130 -3.30 -11.07 15.04
N GLU A 131 -4.40 -11.32 14.32
CA GLU A 131 -5.17 -12.55 14.47
C GLU A 131 -4.34 -13.80 14.14
N ILE A 132 -3.52 -13.74 13.09
CA ILE A 132 -2.63 -14.84 12.71
C ILE A 132 -1.50 -15.01 13.75
N MET A 133 -0.93 -13.92 14.26
CA MET A 133 0.12 -13.99 15.30
C MET A 133 -0.41 -14.50 16.64
N ARG A 134 -1.66 -14.19 16.98
CA ARG A 134 -2.28 -14.62 18.24
C ARG A 134 -2.37 -16.14 18.34
N THR A 135 -2.53 -16.85 17.22
CA THR A 135 -2.54 -18.33 17.20
C THR A 135 -1.20 -18.89 17.71
N LYS A 136 -0.10 -18.23 17.34
CA LYS A 136 1.28 -18.61 17.68
C LYS A 136 1.65 -18.48 19.18
N THR A 137 0.99 -17.58 19.92
CA THR A 137 1.28 -17.41 21.37
C THR A 137 0.89 -18.62 22.23
N HIS A 138 0.12 -19.58 21.70
CA HIS A 138 -0.15 -20.85 22.38
C HIS A 138 0.90 -21.94 22.12
N THR A 139 1.81 -21.76 21.16
CA THR A 139 2.83 -22.77 20.80
C THR A 139 4.22 -22.49 21.36
N GLU A 140 4.56 -21.23 21.66
CA GLU A 140 5.92 -20.85 22.11
C GLU A 140 6.11 -20.89 23.66
N ALA A 141 5.06 -21.08 24.46
CA ALA A 141 5.11 -21.01 25.93
C ALA A 141 5.62 -22.27 26.67
N LYS A 142 6.35 -23.17 26.01
CA LYS A 142 7.01 -24.33 26.66
C LYS A 142 8.51 -24.35 26.37
N CYS A 143 9.26 -23.48 27.03
CA CYS A 143 10.69 -23.64 27.24
C CYS A 143 11.06 -23.04 28.60
N LYS A 144 11.13 -23.88 29.64
CA LYS A 144 11.81 -23.52 30.90
C LYS A 144 13.10 -24.29 31.14
N ASP A 145 13.29 -25.45 30.49
CA ASP A 145 14.47 -26.27 30.70
C ASP A 145 15.10 -26.57 29.33
N GLY A 146 16.30 -26.05 29.08
CA GLY A 146 17.03 -26.10 27.79
C GLY A 146 17.45 -27.50 27.32
N LYS A 147 16.55 -28.48 27.35
CA LYS A 147 16.72 -29.83 26.80
C LYS A 147 15.66 -30.07 25.74
N ASN A 148 16.13 -30.12 24.49
CA ASN A 148 15.40 -30.44 23.26
C ASN A 148 14.14 -29.58 23.03
N MET A 149 14.17 -28.77 21.97
CA MET A 149 12.93 -28.30 21.35
C MET A 149 12.14 -29.54 20.91
N ASP A 150 11.23 -29.98 21.77
CA ASP A 150 10.20 -30.92 21.38
C ASP A 150 9.37 -30.20 20.32
N PHE A 151 9.51 -30.66 19.08
CA PHE A 151 8.89 -30.02 17.93
C PHE A 151 7.39 -29.97 18.20
N THR A 152 6.86 -28.74 18.21
CA THR A 152 5.45 -28.39 18.25
C THR A 152 4.58 -29.51 17.70
N SER A 153 3.78 -30.17 18.55
CA SER A 153 2.96 -31.31 18.09
C SER A 153 2.20 -30.90 16.82
N LEU A 154 2.23 -31.72 15.77
CA LEU A 154 1.51 -31.51 14.49
C LEU A 154 0.07 -31.01 14.71
N LYS A 155 -0.55 -31.45 15.81
CA LYS A 155 -1.84 -30.96 16.32
C LYS A 155 -1.91 -29.45 16.49
N ASN A 156 -0.89 -28.82 17.06
CA ASN A 156 -0.82 -27.38 17.27
C ASN A 156 -0.64 -26.62 15.95
N ILE A 157 0.21 -27.11 15.04
CA ILE A 157 0.41 -26.50 13.72
C ILE A 157 -0.92 -26.50 12.94
N LEU A 158 -1.67 -27.60 13.02
CA LEU A 158 -2.98 -27.70 12.37
C LEU A 158 -4.04 -26.80 12.99
N GLU A 159 -4.00 -26.60 14.31
CA GLU A 159 -4.86 -25.64 14.98
C GLU A 159 -4.50 -24.20 14.57
N ASP A 160 -3.21 -23.88 14.44
CA ASP A 160 -2.73 -22.59 13.94
C ASP A 160 -3.19 -22.35 12.49
N ILE A 161 -3.05 -23.35 11.61
CA ILE A 161 -3.56 -23.30 10.23
C ILE A 161 -5.06 -23.00 10.22
N LYS A 162 -5.85 -23.76 10.97
CA LYS A 162 -7.31 -23.60 11.00
C LYS A 162 -7.74 -22.20 11.46
N ASN A 163 -7.07 -21.68 12.48
CA ASN A 163 -7.38 -20.36 13.02
C ASN A 163 -6.95 -19.23 12.05
N ALA A 164 -5.78 -19.36 11.42
CA ALA A 164 -5.32 -18.43 10.41
C ALA A 164 -6.19 -18.45 9.15
N GLU A 165 -6.65 -19.61 8.69
CA GLU A 165 -7.61 -19.72 7.58
C GLU A 165 -8.92 -18.99 7.87
N LYS A 166 -9.42 -19.10 9.11
CA LYS A 166 -10.60 -18.36 9.54
C LYS A 166 -10.36 -16.85 9.55
N ALA A 167 -9.19 -16.40 10.03
CA ALA A 167 -8.82 -14.98 10.03
C ALA A 167 -8.73 -14.44 8.58
N VAL A 168 -8.08 -15.18 7.69
CA VAL A 168 -8.00 -14.85 6.25
C VAL A 168 -9.41 -14.75 5.66
N ALA A 169 -10.26 -15.75 5.87
CA ALA A 169 -11.62 -15.78 5.31
C ALA A 169 -12.48 -14.59 5.79
N ASN A 170 -12.32 -14.18 7.06
CA ASN A 170 -13.03 -13.02 7.60
C ASN A 170 -12.58 -11.71 6.95
N SER A 171 -11.28 -11.54 6.69
CA SER A 171 -10.71 -10.31 6.14
C SER A 171 -10.71 -10.28 4.60
N GLU A 172 -10.83 -11.43 3.94
CA GLU A 172 -10.67 -11.59 2.49
C GLU A 172 -11.63 -10.70 1.69
N LYS A 173 -12.93 -10.71 2.04
CA LYS A 173 -13.92 -9.92 1.31
C LYS A 173 -13.65 -8.41 1.42
N GLU A 174 -13.23 -7.94 2.58
CA GLU A 174 -12.96 -6.52 2.81
C GLU A 174 -11.67 -6.08 2.13
N LEU A 175 -10.61 -6.89 2.24
CA LEU A 175 -9.33 -6.65 1.58
C LEU A 175 -9.47 -6.68 0.05
N ILE A 176 -10.19 -7.65 -0.51
CA ILE A 176 -10.45 -7.70 -1.97
C ILE A 176 -11.18 -6.45 -2.43
N ASN A 177 -12.20 -5.99 -1.70
CA ASN A 177 -12.91 -4.77 -2.06
C ASN A 177 -11.98 -3.56 -2.03
N GLU A 178 -11.16 -3.40 -0.99
CA GLU A 178 -10.20 -2.30 -0.91
C GLU A 178 -9.16 -2.36 -2.02
N PHE A 179 -8.62 -3.53 -2.31
CA PHE A 179 -7.65 -3.72 -3.40
C PHE A 179 -8.28 -3.39 -4.76
N GLN A 180 -9.52 -3.81 -5.00
CA GLN A 180 -10.25 -3.44 -6.22
C GLN A 180 -10.49 -1.94 -6.34
N THR A 181 -10.78 -1.25 -5.23
CA THR A 181 -10.90 0.22 -5.19
C THR A 181 -9.55 0.90 -5.47
N ILE A 182 -8.47 0.42 -4.84
CA ILE A 182 -7.09 0.95 -5.04
C ILE A 182 -6.63 0.80 -6.50
N LEU A 183 -7.03 -0.31 -7.14
CA LEU A 183 -6.72 -0.62 -8.54
C LEU A 183 -7.68 0.07 -9.53
N GLY A 184 -8.73 0.76 -9.05
CA GLY A 184 -9.72 1.43 -9.91
C GLY A 184 -10.67 0.47 -10.64
N VAL A 185 -10.78 -0.79 -10.18
CA VAL A 185 -11.73 -1.78 -10.70
C VAL A 185 -13.14 -1.52 -10.17
N LYS A 186 -13.24 -0.98 -8.95
CA LYS A 186 -14.50 -0.69 -8.26
C LYS A 186 -14.51 0.77 -7.81
N ASN A 187 -15.61 1.48 -8.10
CA ASN A 187 -15.86 2.86 -7.69
C ASN A 187 -16.83 2.91 -6.51
#